data_AF-A0AAE3QVT3-F1
#
_entry.id   AF-A0AAE3QVT3-F1
#
_cell.length_a   1.000
_cell.length_b   1.000
_cell.length_c   1.000
_cell.angle_alpha   90.00
_cell.angle_beta   90.00
_cell.angle_gamma   90.00
#
_symmetry.space_group_name_H-M   'P 1'
#
loop_
_entity.id
_entity.type
_entity.pdbx_description
1 polymer ?
#
loop_
_entity_poly.entity_id
_entity_poly.type
_entity_poly.pdbx_seq_one_letter_code
_entity_poly.pdbx_strand_id
1 'polypeptide(L)'
;MKAFKIKSALSEKQIEADVTTYFGWISPINQRYPFRLLDINESITGADKLYDYVIPIYLQFKVSHGLKPLSFRIPIEIGLSKISSLNKIFGLDKIIGLNKIRAFRRKNELYDNPTLYFQLRERAATAEDFQHNILLKFANTGMSHAFYVAPLTLDMNSYRNMLYEENNRFLQDPFFHKEIFIIQKKWISALGMVPFLRGHISIPPHERVDTHEHYFSFSPSGTDIAWHSPNVISRDASRLSDQLVRILNTNSWTPIESYWRLLLEQDLVSNSDAGDNSQNFLYNLQRFGRTLYEKHEIRQLLILSTKEFVESK
;
A
#
# COMPACT_ATOMS: atom_id res chain seq x y z
N MET A 1 -2.48 -16.26 30.32
CA MET A 1 -3.57 -15.58 29.58
C MET A 1 -3.56 -16.06 28.13
N LYS A 2 -4.67 -16.63 27.62
CA LYS A 2 -4.77 -17.02 26.19
C LYS A 2 -4.55 -15.78 25.33
N ALA A 3 -3.52 -15.79 24.48
CA ALA A 3 -3.19 -14.66 23.63
C ALA A 3 -4.36 -14.37 22.67
N PHE A 4 -5.00 -13.22 22.87
CA PHE A 4 -6.05 -12.69 21.98
C PHE A 4 -5.45 -12.15 20.67
N LYS A 5 -4.13 -12.03 20.59
CA LYS A 5 -3.37 -11.69 19.38
C LYS A 5 -3.09 -12.95 18.55
N ILE A 6 -3.31 -12.84 17.25
CA ILE A 6 -2.92 -13.80 16.22
C ILE A 6 -1.72 -13.18 15.50
N LYS A 7 -0.57 -13.85 15.56
CA LYS A 7 0.64 -13.37 14.87
C LYS A 7 0.55 -13.70 13.38
N SER A 8 1.03 -12.79 12.54
CA SER A 8 1.26 -13.08 11.13
C SER A 8 2.40 -14.08 10.99
N ALA A 9 2.31 -14.96 9.99
CA ALA A 9 3.47 -15.71 9.51
C ALA A 9 4.35 -14.90 8.53
N LEU A 10 3.87 -13.73 8.08
CA LEU A 10 4.52 -12.89 7.09
C LEU A 10 5.42 -11.84 7.73
N SER A 11 6.43 -11.38 6.98
CA SER A 11 7.24 -10.20 7.34
C SER A 11 6.99 -9.06 6.35
N GLU A 12 7.20 -7.81 6.78
CA GLU A 12 7.01 -6.63 5.92
C GLU A 12 7.90 -6.70 4.66
N LYS A 13 9.15 -7.16 4.81
CA LYS A 13 10.09 -7.35 3.68
C LYS A 13 9.64 -8.44 2.71
N GLN A 14 9.05 -9.54 3.20
CA GLN A 14 8.51 -10.58 2.32
C GLN A 14 7.33 -10.06 1.51
N ILE A 15 6.39 -9.36 2.16
CA ILE A 15 5.21 -8.77 1.50
C ILE A 15 5.67 -7.76 0.44
N GLU A 16 6.59 -6.87 0.80
CA GLU A 16 7.19 -5.91 -0.14
C GLU A 16 7.82 -6.62 -1.34
N ALA A 17 8.67 -7.62 -1.11
CA ALA A 17 9.35 -8.36 -2.18
C ALA A 17 8.35 -9.05 -3.10
N ASP A 18 7.33 -9.71 -2.56
CA ASP A 18 6.35 -10.46 -3.35
C ASP A 18 5.43 -9.52 -4.17
N VAL A 19 4.95 -8.43 -3.58
CA VAL A 19 4.14 -7.43 -4.30
C VAL A 19 4.97 -6.72 -5.38
N THR A 20 6.21 -6.35 -5.06
CA THR A 20 7.10 -5.72 -6.04
C THR A 20 7.46 -6.69 -7.17
N THR A 21 7.75 -7.95 -6.83
CA THR A 21 8.00 -9.01 -7.82
C THR A 21 6.77 -9.22 -8.69
N TYR A 22 5.57 -9.20 -8.10
CA TYR A 22 4.31 -9.32 -8.85
C TYR A 22 4.12 -8.19 -9.87
N PHE A 23 4.46 -6.94 -9.51
CA PHE A 23 4.45 -5.82 -10.46
C PHE A 23 5.53 -5.94 -11.55
N GLY A 24 6.69 -6.50 -11.23
CA GLY A 24 7.78 -6.74 -12.16
C GLY A 24 7.70 -8.05 -12.94
N TRP A 25 6.66 -8.87 -12.72
CA TRP A 25 6.57 -10.21 -13.30
C TRP A 25 6.11 -10.12 -14.76
N ILE A 26 7.07 -10.03 -15.67
CA ILE A 26 6.85 -9.98 -17.13
C ILE A 26 7.32 -11.26 -17.86
N SER A 27 7.76 -12.29 -17.11
CA SER A 27 8.28 -13.54 -17.69
C SER A 27 7.15 -14.54 -18.02
N PRO A 28 7.07 -15.04 -19.28
CA PRO A 28 6.11 -16.09 -19.66
C PRO A 28 6.32 -17.42 -18.91
N ILE A 29 5.26 -18.22 -18.80
CA ILE A 29 5.32 -19.59 -18.26
C ILE A 29 6.32 -20.40 -19.10
N ASN A 30 7.20 -21.15 -18.44
CA ASN A 30 8.22 -22.07 -18.97
C ASN A 30 9.65 -21.54 -19.11
N GLN A 31 9.95 -20.29 -18.74
CA GLN A 31 11.36 -19.85 -18.64
C GLN A 31 11.92 -20.03 -17.24
N ARG A 32 12.98 -20.86 -17.12
CA ARG A 32 13.76 -21.08 -15.88
C ARG A 32 14.68 -19.90 -15.52
N TYR A 33 14.77 -18.89 -16.37
CA TYR A 33 15.65 -17.73 -16.21
C TYR A 33 14.82 -16.43 -16.20
N PRO A 34 15.23 -15.39 -15.45
CA PRO A 34 14.63 -14.06 -15.57
C PRO A 34 14.82 -13.52 -16.99
N PHE A 35 13.94 -12.60 -17.39
CA PHE A 35 13.91 -11.95 -18.70
C PHE A 35 15.32 -11.65 -19.25
N ARG A 36 15.61 -12.07 -20.49
CA ARG A 36 16.74 -11.54 -21.26
C ARG A 36 16.28 -10.27 -21.96
N LEU A 37 17.04 -9.18 -21.83
CA LEU A 37 16.99 -8.07 -22.76
C LEU A 37 17.19 -8.64 -24.17
N LEU A 38 16.15 -8.55 -25.01
CA LEU A 38 16.33 -8.73 -26.44
C LEU A 38 17.03 -7.47 -26.94
N ASP A 39 18.08 -7.62 -27.75
CA ASP A 39 18.68 -6.49 -28.46
C ASP A 39 17.60 -5.82 -29.28
N ILE A 40 17.16 -4.65 -28.80
CA ILE A 40 16.21 -3.82 -29.52
C ILE A 40 17.02 -3.16 -30.62
N ASN A 41 16.62 -3.37 -31.87
CA ASN A 41 17.22 -2.65 -32.98
C ASN A 41 16.77 -1.18 -32.92
N GLU A 42 17.63 -0.31 -32.37
CA GLU A 42 17.42 1.14 -32.24
C GLU A 42 17.04 1.80 -33.57
N SER A 43 17.55 1.27 -34.70
CA SER A 43 17.25 1.83 -36.03
C SER A 43 15.83 1.56 -36.53
N ILE A 44 15.12 0.57 -35.94
CA ILE A 44 13.71 0.25 -36.28
C ILE A 44 12.74 0.89 -35.28
N THR A 45 13.13 0.98 -34.01
CA THR A 45 12.25 1.41 -32.91
C THR A 45 12.40 2.88 -32.52
N GLY A 46 13.43 3.55 -33.04
CA GLY A 46 13.85 4.87 -32.57
C GLY A 46 14.54 4.72 -31.22
N ALA A 47 15.78 5.19 -31.11
CA ALA A 47 16.46 5.29 -29.83
C ALA A 47 15.59 6.12 -28.86
N ASP A 48 15.40 5.59 -27.65
CA ASP A 48 14.57 6.10 -26.57
C ASP A 48 13.08 6.30 -26.90
N LYS A 49 12.25 5.28 -26.64
CA LYS A 49 10.81 5.55 -26.39
C LYS A 49 10.71 6.32 -25.07
N LEU A 50 10.87 7.64 -25.14
CA LEU A 50 10.74 8.55 -24.03
C LEU A 50 9.30 8.47 -23.51
N TYR A 51 9.16 8.36 -22.19
CA TYR A 51 7.87 8.47 -21.52
C TYR A 51 7.65 9.95 -21.22
N ASP A 52 6.47 10.47 -21.54
CA ASP A 52 6.13 11.88 -21.32
C ASP A 52 5.34 12.06 -20.02
N TYR A 53 4.55 11.03 -19.66
CA TYR A 53 3.61 11.07 -18.54
C TYR A 53 3.90 9.99 -17.51
N VAL A 54 3.54 10.30 -16.27
CA VAL A 54 3.67 9.40 -15.13
C VAL A 54 2.45 9.46 -14.22
N ILE A 55 2.12 8.31 -13.61
CA ILE A 55 1.29 8.22 -12.41
C ILE A 55 2.19 7.70 -11.27
N PRO A 56 2.62 8.57 -10.35
CA PRO A 56 3.45 8.20 -9.21
C PRO A 56 2.60 7.57 -8.10
N ILE A 57 3.01 6.39 -7.64
CA ILE A 57 2.37 5.65 -6.54
C ILE A 57 3.41 5.32 -5.47
N TYR A 58 3.14 5.70 -4.22
CA TYR A 58 4.02 5.49 -3.07
C TYR A 58 3.42 4.48 -2.10
N LEU A 59 4.15 3.41 -1.85
CA LEU A 59 3.69 2.26 -1.08
C LEU A 59 4.52 2.11 0.18
N GLN A 60 3.85 1.99 1.32
CA GLN A 60 4.49 1.56 2.55
C GLN A 60 3.93 0.21 2.99
N PHE A 61 4.77 -0.83 3.02
CA PHE A 61 4.34 -2.18 3.36
C PHE A 61 4.23 -2.36 4.87
N LYS A 62 3.18 -3.07 5.30
CA LYS A 62 2.88 -3.37 6.69
C LYS A 62 2.48 -4.82 6.88
N VAL A 63 2.82 -5.37 8.04
CA VAL A 63 2.40 -6.71 8.43
C VAL A 63 1.08 -6.66 9.20
N SER A 64 0.06 -7.32 8.65
CA SER A 64 -1.21 -7.51 9.35
C SER A 64 -1.06 -8.52 10.47
N HIS A 65 -1.60 -8.19 11.63
CA HIS A 65 -1.80 -9.09 12.75
C HIS A 65 -3.30 -9.27 13.00
N GLY A 66 -3.71 -10.35 13.66
CA GLY A 66 -5.11 -10.58 14.02
C GLY A 66 -5.39 -10.31 15.49
N LEU A 67 -6.62 -9.91 15.78
CA LEU A 67 -7.21 -9.90 17.12
C LEU A 67 -8.45 -10.77 17.13
N LYS A 68 -8.54 -11.64 18.14
CA LYS A 68 -9.74 -12.40 18.44
C LYS A 68 -10.85 -11.45 18.94
N PRO A 69 -12.12 -11.73 18.66
CA PRO A 69 -13.24 -10.90 19.11
C PRO A 69 -13.25 -10.77 20.62
N LEU A 70 -13.85 -9.69 21.14
CA LEU A 70 -14.08 -9.52 22.59
C LEU A 70 -14.90 -10.70 23.10
N SER A 71 -14.35 -11.45 24.07
CA SER A 71 -15.16 -12.45 24.75
C SER A 71 -16.26 -11.72 25.51
N PHE A 72 -17.50 -12.19 25.38
CA PHE A 72 -18.67 -11.62 26.07
C PHE A 72 -18.50 -11.50 27.60
N ARG A 73 -17.50 -12.17 28.18
CA ARG A 73 -17.25 -12.26 29.63
C ARG A 73 -16.38 -11.16 30.23
N ILE A 74 -15.83 -10.23 29.44
CA ILE A 74 -14.99 -9.13 29.98
C ILE A 74 -15.70 -7.79 29.79
N PRO A 75 -16.23 -7.18 30.88
CA PRO A 75 -16.76 -5.83 30.84
C PRO A 75 -15.66 -4.83 30.46
N ILE A 76 -15.89 -4.07 29.39
CA ILE A 76 -14.95 -3.09 28.82
C ILE A 76 -14.56 -2.01 29.85
N GLU A 77 -15.48 -1.65 30.73
CA GLU A 77 -15.34 -0.57 31.72
C GLU A 77 -14.44 -0.93 32.91
N ILE A 78 -14.45 -2.21 33.32
CA ILE A 78 -13.68 -2.70 34.49
C ILE A 78 -12.21 -2.92 34.11
N GLY A 79 -11.94 -3.26 32.85
CA GLY A 79 -10.58 -3.51 32.34
C GLY A 79 -9.76 -2.24 32.13
N LEU A 80 -10.34 -1.16 31.61
CA LEU A 80 -9.58 0.05 31.26
C LEU A 80 -9.29 0.95 32.47
N SER A 81 -10.23 1.04 33.43
CA SER A 81 -10.11 1.90 34.62
C SER A 81 -9.04 1.42 35.60
N LYS A 82 -9.00 0.11 35.92
CA LYS A 82 -7.99 -0.48 36.83
C LYS A 82 -6.58 -0.58 36.22
N ILE A 83 -6.47 -0.67 34.89
CA ILE A 83 -5.18 -0.76 34.23
C ILE A 83 -4.49 0.61 34.19
N SER A 84 -5.25 1.70 34.07
CA SER A 84 -4.73 3.07 33.95
C SER A 84 -3.74 3.49 35.05
N SER A 85 -3.93 2.99 36.27
CA SER A 85 -3.10 3.28 37.46
C SER A 85 -1.80 2.47 37.56
N LEU A 86 -1.58 1.45 36.72
CA LEU A 86 -0.40 0.57 36.71
C LEU A 86 0.47 0.72 35.45
N ASN A 87 0.15 1.71 34.61
CA ASN A 87 0.46 1.75 33.17
C ASN A 87 1.94 1.77 32.79
N LYS A 88 2.86 2.34 33.58
CA LYS A 88 4.18 2.71 33.06
C LYS A 88 5.26 1.62 33.09
N ILE A 89 5.01 0.44 33.66
CA ILE A 89 6.11 -0.45 34.10
C ILE A 89 6.21 -1.79 33.34
N PHE A 90 5.17 -2.26 32.62
CA PHE A 90 5.18 -3.65 32.09
C PHE A 90 4.67 -3.85 30.63
N GLY A 91 4.74 -2.84 29.75
CA GLY A 91 4.31 -2.99 28.35
C GLY A 91 2.80 -3.22 28.18
N LEU A 92 2.01 -2.84 29.19
CA LEU A 92 0.55 -2.92 29.22
C LEU A 92 -0.11 -1.93 28.24
N ASP A 93 0.57 -0.85 27.86
CA ASP A 93 0.04 0.16 26.91
C ASP A 93 -0.35 -0.45 25.57
N LYS A 94 0.45 -1.42 25.08
CA LYS A 94 0.12 -2.17 23.87
C LYS A 94 -1.14 -3.02 24.04
N ILE A 95 -1.33 -3.62 25.19
CA ILE A 95 -2.54 -4.42 25.50
C ILE A 95 -3.77 -3.50 25.58
N ILE A 96 -3.61 -2.30 26.14
CA ILE A 96 -4.65 -1.27 26.20
C ILE A 96 -5.02 -0.81 24.78
N GLY A 97 -4.04 -0.48 23.95
CA GLY A 97 -4.24 -0.10 22.54
C GLY A 97 -5.06 -1.14 21.78
N LEU A 98 -4.67 -2.42 21.85
CA LEU A 98 -5.39 -3.50 21.16
C LEU A 98 -6.80 -3.77 21.72
N ASN A 99 -7.03 -3.55 23.01
CA ASN A 99 -8.38 -3.61 23.58
C ASN A 99 -9.23 -2.40 23.17
N LYS A 100 -8.65 -1.21 23.04
CA LYS A 100 -9.33 -0.04 22.47
C LYS A 100 -9.78 -0.32 21.03
N ILE A 101 -8.97 -1.01 20.23
CA ILE A 101 -9.37 -1.47 18.87
C ILE A 101 -10.66 -2.28 18.94
N ARG A 102 -10.67 -3.35 19.74
CA ARG A 102 -11.81 -4.27 19.83
C ARG A 102 -13.06 -3.57 20.36
N ALA A 103 -12.91 -2.74 21.39
CA ALA A 103 -14.02 -1.98 21.97
C ALA A 103 -14.60 -0.97 20.96
N PHE A 104 -13.74 -0.26 20.24
CA PHE A 104 -14.17 0.68 19.19
C PHE A 104 -14.91 -0.02 18.06
N ARG A 105 -14.39 -1.15 17.56
CA ARG A 105 -15.03 -1.91 16.48
C ARG A 105 -16.39 -2.44 16.90
N ARG A 106 -16.51 -2.99 18.12
CA ARG A 106 -17.79 -3.44 18.68
C ARG A 106 -18.79 -2.29 18.83
N LYS A 107 -18.36 -1.14 19.36
CA LYS A 107 -19.21 0.05 19.53
C LYS A 107 -19.77 0.57 18.21
N ASN A 108 -18.99 0.47 17.12
CA ASN A 108 -19.36 0.98 15.81
C ASN A 108 -19.90 -0.10 14.86
N GLU A 109 -20.22 -1.29 15.38
CA GLU A 109 -20.75 -2.42 14.58
C GLU A 109 -19.88 -2.73 13.35
N LEU A 110 -18.56 -2.74 13.55
CA LEU A 110 -17.58 -3.13 12.54
C LEU A 110 -17.25 -4.62 12.70
N TYR A 111 -16.91 -5.30 11.60
CA TYR A 111 -16.50 -6.71 11.65
C TYR A 111 -15.36 -6.95 12.66
N ASP A 112 -15.48 -7.94 13.54
CA ASP A 112 -14.52 -8.12 14.64
C ASP A 112 -13.95 -9.55 14.81
N ASN A 113 -14.14 -10.46 13.83
CA ASN A 113 -13.77 -11.87 13.99
C ASN A 113 -13.12 -12.57 12.77
N PRO A 114 -11.79 -12.53 12.61
CA PRO A 114 -10.83 -11.75 13.38
C PRO A 114 -10.77 -10.30 12.88
N THR A 115 -10.44 -9.37 13.78
CA THR A 115 -10.00 -8.03 13.36
C THR A 115 -8.57 -8.12 12.88
N LEU A 116 -8.26 -7.62 11.68
CA LEU A 116 -6.89 -7.42 11.24
C LEU A 116 -6.42 -6.00 11.60
N TYR A 117 -5.14 -5.84 11.89
CA TYR A 117 -4.58 -4.54 12.24
C TYR A 117 -3.06 -4.47 12.00
N PHE A 118 -2.54 -3.25 11.87
CA PHE A 118 -1.13 -2.95 11.99
C PHE A 118 -0.92 -1.65 12.77
N GLN A 119 0.25 -1.52 13.39
CA GLN A 119 0.66 -0.30 14.11
C GLN A 119 1.54 0.56 13.22
N LEU A 120 1.52 1.88 13.45
CA LEU A 120 2.59 2.73 12.92
C LEU A 120 3.94 2.33 13.51
N ARG A 121 5.01 2.64 12.75
CA ARG A 121 6.38 2.42 13.23
C ARG A 121 6.80 3.61 14.10
N GLU A 122 7.63 3.30 15.09
CA GLU A 122 8.33 4.31 15.86
C GLU A 122 9.21 5.17 14.94
N ARG A 123 9.33 6.46 15.25
CA ARG A 123 10.24 7.36 14.54
C ARG A 123 11.67 6.96 14.89
N ALA A 124 12.48 6.69 13.87
CA ALA A 124 13.91 6.44 14.10
C ALA A 124 14.56 7.70 14.71
N ALA A 125 15.57 7.53 15.57
CA ALA A 125 16.22 8.65 16.25
C ALA A 125 16.83 9.68 15.28
N THR A 126 17.26 9.23 14.11
CA THR A 126 17.85 10.04 13.04
C THR A 126 16.81 10.53 12.01
N ALA A 127 15.55 10.12 12.12
CA ALA A 127 14.52 10.54 11.18
C ALA A 127 13.91 11.89 11.58
N GLU A 128 13.81 12.80 10.61
CA GLU A 128 13.20 14.12 10.80
C GLU A 128 11.72 14.03 11.19
N ASP A 129 11.00 13.07 10.59
CA ASP A 129 9.56 12.89 10.80
C ASP A 129 9.17 11.40 10.81
N PHE A 130 7.94 11.11 11.24
CA PHE A 130 7.36 9.77 11.13
C PHE A 130 7.19 9.39 9.66
N GLN A 131 7.48 8.13 9.32
CA GLN A 131 7.23 7.59 7.98
C GLN A 131 5.79 7.78 7.53
N HIS A 132 4.83 7.78 8.48
CA HIS A 132 3.42 8.12 8.21
C HIS A 132 3.26 9.54 7.66
N ASN A 133 3.87 10.53 8.29
CA ASN A 133 3.78 11.92 7.89
C ASN A 133 4.45 12.16 6.54
N ILE A 134 5.54 11.45 6.26
CA ILE A 134 6.22 11.48 4.96
C ILE A 134 5.31 10.90 3.88
N LEU A 135 4.72 9.72 4.12
CA LEU A 135 3.74 9.11 3.21
C LEU A 135 2.52 10.02 2.98
N LEU A 136 2.05 10.71 4.02
CA LEU A 136 0.93 11.65 3.97
C LEU A 136 1.18 12.81 3.01
N LYS A 137 2.40 13.34 2.95
CA LYS A 137 2.73 14.40 1.98
C LYS A 137 2.46 13.94 0.54
N PHE A 138 2.86 12.71 0.20
CA PHE A 138 2.63 12.15 -1.14
C PHE A 138 1.15 11.82 -1.45
N ALA A 139 0.34 11.56 -0.42
CA ALA A 139 -1.10 11.33 -0.59
C ALA A 139 -1.85 12.64 -0.94
N ASN A 140 -1.29 13.78 -0.54
CA ASN A 140 -1.96 15.10 -0.60
C ASN A 140 -1.41 16.01 -1.71
N THR A 141 -0.61 15.49 -2.65
CA THR A 141 -0.04 16.32 -3.74
C THR A 141 -1.03 16.64 -4.85
N GLY A 142 -2.11 15.86 -4.99
CA GLY A 142 -3.03 15.91 -6.13
C GLY A 142 -2.49 15.31 -7.43
N MET A 143 -1.18 15.02 -7.51
CA MET A 143 -0.51 14.43 -8.68
C MET A 143 0.13 13.07 -8.40
N SER A 144 0.02 12.57 -7.16
CA SER A 144 0.49 11.23 -6.77
C SER A 144 -0.48 10.56 -5.82
N HIS A 145 -0.33 9.24 -5.71
CA HIS A 145 -1.09 8.43 -4.77
C HIS A 145 -0.16 7.83 -3.74
N ALA A 146 -0.56 7.79 -2.47
CA ALA A 146 0.23 7.15 -1.43
C ALA A 146 -0.65 6.40 -0.45
N PHE A 147 -0.26 5.17 -0.12
CA PHE A 147 -1.03 4.32 0.79
C PHE A 147 -0.18 3.20 1.39
N TYR A 148 -0.63 2.74 2.56
CA TYR A 148 -0.16 1.50 3.15
C TYR A 148 -0.61 0.30 2.33
N VAL A 149 0.19 -0.77 2.30
CA VAL A 149 -0.19 -2.07 1.75
C VAL A 149 0.02 -3.14 2.80
N ALA A 150 -1.01 -3.91 3.13
CA ALA A 150 -0.92 -4.98 4.13
C ALA A 150 -1.74 -6.22 3.72
N PRO A 151 -1.29 -7.45 4.01
CA PRO A 151 -1.98 -8.66 3.61
C PRO A 151 -3.29 -8.85 4.39
N LEU A 152 -4.31 -9.41 3.74
CA LEU A 152 -5.60 -9.76 4.33
C LEU A 152 -5.65 -11.19 4.88
N THR A 153 -4.57 -11.95 4.71
CA THR A 153 -4.38 -13.26 5.34
C THR A 153 -3.23 -13.20 6.33
N LEU A 154 -3.33 -14.02 7.38
CA LEU A 154 -2.27 -14.23 8.37
C LEU A 154 -1.50 -15.53 8.13
N ASP A 155 -2.03 -16.40 7.27
CA ASP A 155 -1.52 -17.74 6.98
C ASP A 155 -0.60 -17.71 5.74
N MET A 156 0.62 -18.23 5.91
CA MET A 156 1.64 -18.25 4.86
C MET A 156 1.22 -19.13 3.68
N ASN A 157 0.55 -20.26 3.92
CA ASN A 157 0.15 -21.17 2.85
C ASN A 157 -0.91 -20.51 1.96
N SER A 158 -1.93 -19.91 2.56
CA SER A 158 -2.95 -19.13 1.87
C SER A 158 -2.34 -17.98 1.08
N TYR A 159 -1.37 -17.26 1.68
CA TYR A 159 -0.65 -16.17 1.01
C TYR A 159 0.13 -16.66 -0.22
N ARG A 160 0.89 -17.74 -0.07
CA ARG A 160 1.64 -18.36 -1.17
C ARG A 160 0.72 -18.88 -2.25
N ASN A 161 -0.40 -19.51 -1.90
CA ASN A 161 -1.36 -20.00 -2.87
C ASN A 161 -1.89 -18.85 -3.74
N MET A 162 -2.26 -17.70 -3.14
CA MET A 162 -2.66 -16.52 -3.92
C MET A 162 -1.54 -16.00 -4.83
N LEU A 163 -0.29 -16.01 -4.36
CA LEU A 163 0.85 -15.54 -5.16
C LEU A 163 1.18 -16.47 -6.33
N TYR A 164 1.11 -17.80 -6.11
CA TYR A 164 1.53 -18.85 -7.05
C TYR A 164 0.43 -19.47 -7.89
N GLU A 165 -0.83 -19.04 -7.73
CA GLU A 165 -1.94 -19.54 -8.54
C GLU A 165 -1.80 -19.15 -10.01
N GLU A 166 -1.38 -20.13 -10.83
CA GLU A 166 -1.06 -19.94 -12.25
C GLU A 166 -2.26 -19.42 -13.05
N ASN A 167 -3.46 -19.93 -12.79
CA ASN A 167 -4.68 -19.53 -13.50
C ASN A 167 -4.99 -18.03 -13.39
N ASN A 168 -4.59 -17.42 -12.27
CA ASN A 168 -4.83 -16.00 -11.99
C ASN A 168 -3.58 -15.12 -12.20
N ARG A 169 -2.42 -15.75 -12.43
CA ARG A 169 -1.13 -15.10 -12.66
C ARG A 169 -0.94 -14.69 -14.13
N PHE A 170 -1.47 -15.45 -15.08
CA PHE A 170 -1.24 -15.26 -16.51
C PHE A 170 -2.45 -14.72 -17.26
N LEU A 171 -3.22 -13.83 -16.63
CA LEU A 171 -4.13 -12.98 -17.40
C LEU A 171 -3.26 -12.26 -18.42
N GLN A 172 -3.41 -12.64 -19.69
CA GLN A 172 -2.45 -12.44 -20.79
C GLN A 172 -2.14 -10.97 -21.10
N ASP A 173 -2.81 -10.07 -20.41
CA ASP A 173 -2.77 -8.65 -20.65
C ASP A 173 -3.13 -7.90 -19.35
N PRO A 174 -2.16 -7.60 -18.47
CA PRO A 174 -2.47 -6.91 -17.22
C PRO A 174 -2.90 -5.46 -17.46
N PHE A 175 -2.74 -4.92 -18.70
CA PHE A 175 -2.97 -3.50 -18.95
C PHE A 175 -3.71 -3.12 -20.24
N PHE A 176 -3.71 -3.83 -21.39
CA PHE A 176 -4.51 -3.41 -22.57
C PHE A 176 -4.69 -4.47 -23.69
N HIS A 177 -5.75 -5.30 -23.64
CA HIS A 177 -6.51 -5.90 -24.78
C HIS A 177 -7.26 -7.21 -24.43
N LYS A 178 -8.23 -7.12 -23.51
CA LYS A 178 -9.58 -7.72 -23.63
C LYS A 178 -10.34 -7.52 -22.32
N GLU A 179 -11.59 -7.13 -22.47
CA GLU A 179 -12.51 -6.74 -21.39
C GLU A 179 -12.78 -7.90 -20.41
N ILE A 180 -12.22 -7.83 -19.20
CA ILE A 180 -12.66 -8.69 -18.09
C ILE A 180 -13.71 -7.92 -17.30
N PHE A 181 -14.97 -8.31 -17.43
CA PHE A 181 -16.08 -7.59 -16.82
C PHE A 181 -16.55 -8.26 -15.53
N ILE A 182 -16.45 -7.58 -14.37
CA ILE A 182 -17.25 -7.95 -13.18
C ILE A 182 -18.65 -7.35 -13.32
N ILE A 183 -19.64 -8.14 -13.72
CA ILE A 183 -21.03 -7.68 -13.79
C ILE A 183 -21.65 -7.72 -12.38
N GLN A 184 -21.90 -6.56 -11.79
CA GLN A 184 -22.91 -6.38 -10.74
C GLN A 184 -24.14 -5.71 -11.37
N LYS A 185 -25.33 -5.80 -10.75
CA LYS A 185 -26.66 -5.49 -11.36
C LYS A 185 -26.75 -4.23 -12.26
N LYS A 186 -25.80 -3.27 -12.20
CA LYS A 186 -25.64 -2.11 -13.12
C LYS A 186 -24.18 -1.66 -13.41
N TRP A 187 -23.12 -2.45 -13.17
CA TRP A 187 -21.72 -1.98 -13.30
C TRP A 187 -20.72 -3.08 -13.72
N ILE A 188 -19.60 -2.67 -14.35
CA ILE A 188 -18.52 -3.50 -14.91
C ILE A 188 -17.11 -2.96 -14.53
N SER A 189 -16.14 -3.80 -14.12
CA SER A 189 -14.71 -3.40 -13.91
C SER A 189 -13.70 -4.57 -14.04
N ALA A 190 -12.47 -4.32 -14.53
CA ALA A 190 -11.51 -5.34 -15.01
C ALA A 190 -10.18 -5.55 -14.24
N LEU A 191 -9.78 -4.65 -13.34
CA LEU A 191 -8.52 -4.83 -12.57
C LEU A 191 -8.78 -5.24 -11.10
N GLY A 192 -10.04 -5.14 -10.67
CA GLY A 192 -10.47 -5.46 -9.31
C GLY A 192 -10.39 -6.94 -8.93
N MET A 193 -10.29 -7.89 -9.87
CA MET A 193 -10.37 -9.34 -9.56
C MET A 193 -9.05 -10.05 -9.30
N VAL A 194 -7.89 -9.41 -9.52
CA VAL A 194 -6.58 -10.09 -9.37
C VAL A 194 -6.43 -10.61 -7.93
N PRO A 195 -6.46 -11.94 -7.68
CA PRO A 195 -6.59 -12.49 -6.33
C PRO A 195 -5.44 -12.11 -5.41
N PHE A 196 -4.21 -12.13 -5.92
CA PHE A 196 -3.04 -11.73 -5.15
C PHE A 196 -3.11 -10.26 -4.73
N LEU A 197 -3.45 -9.35 -5.64
CA LEU A 197 -3.60 -7.92 -5.32
C LEU A 197 -4.83 -7.67 -4.43
N ARG A 198 -5.94 -8.40 -4.62
CA ARG A 198 -7.09 -8.38 -3.70
C ARG A 198 -6.76 -8.88 -2.32
N GLY A 199 -5.78 -9.76 -2.20
CA GLY A 199 -5.27 -10.29 -0.94
C GLY A 199 -4.55 -9.24 -0.08
N HIS A 200 -4.50 -7.98 -0.52
CA HIS A 200 -3.89 -6.87 0.19
C HIS A 200 -4.89 -5.73 0.36
N ILE A 201 -4.93 -5.14 1.56
CA ILE A 201 -5.59 -3.87 1.81
C ILE A 201 -4.64 -2.72 1.47
N SER A 202 -5.22 -1.66 0.94
CA SER A 202 -4.58 -0.40 0.65
C SER A 202 -5.25 0.72 1.42
N ILE A 203 -4.52 1.40 2.31
CA ILE A 203 -5.09 2.43 3.18
C ILE A 203 -4.28 3.72 3.04
N PRO A 204 -4.84 4.80 2.49
CA PRO A 204 -4.17 6.10 2.47
C PRO A 204 -3.92 6.61 3.90
N PRO A 205 -2.76 7.25 4.18
CA PRO A 205 -2.63 8.09 5.36
C PRO A 205 -3.64 9.26 5.27
N HIS A 206 -4.18 9.71 6.41
CA HIS A 206 -5.26 10.72 6.41
C HIS A 206 -5.06 11.87 7.41
N GLU A 207 -4.24 11.70 8.45
CA GLU A 207 -3.95 12.78 9.40
C GLU A 207 -2.49 12.76 9.83
N ARG A 208 -1.95 13.91 10.23
CA ARG A 208 -0.60 13.97 10.78
C ARG A 208 -0.58 13.33 12.16
N VAL A 209 0.49 12.58 12.47
CA VAL A 209 0.71 11.96 13.78
C VAL A 209 1.92 12.55 14.48
N ASP A 210 1.87 12.58 15.80
CA ASP A 210 2.97 12.94 16.70
C ASP A 210 3.51 11.73 17.49
N THR A 211 2.79 10.61 17.47
CA THR A 211 3.19 9.35 18.11
C THR A 211 3.10 8.15 17.15
N HIS A 212 3.68 7.02 17.54
CA HIS A 212 3.54 5.74 16.81
C HIS A 212 2.44 4.85 17.42
N GLU A 213 1.69 5.34 18.41
CA GLU A 213 0.70 4.55 19.15
C GLU A 213 -0.62 4.39 18.39
N HIS A 214 -0.66 4.83 17.14
CA HIS A 214 -1.81 4.69 16.28
C HIS A 214 -1.82 3.37 15.53
N TYR A 215 -3.05 2.90 15.26
CA TYR A 215 -3.31 1.64 14.59
C TYR A 215 -4.34 1.86 13.48
N PHE A 216 -4.12 1.19 12.36
CA PHE A 216 -5.21 0.87 11.43
C PHE A 216 -5.76 -0.51 11.78
N SER A 217 -7.08 -0.65 11.76
CA SER A 217 -7.75 -1.95 11.83
C SER A 217 -8.80 -2.09 10.74
N PHE A 218 -9.03 -3.33 10.30
CA PHE A 218 -9.86 -3.63 9.15
C PHE A 218 -10.34 -5.09 9.21
N SER A 219 -11.33 -5.42 8.39
CA SER A 219 -11.80 -6.78 8.22
C SER A 219 -10.86 -7.61 7.30
N PRO A 220 -10.89 -8.94 7.37
CA PRO A 220 -10.21 -9.81 6.41
C PRO A 220 -10.71 -9.67 4.97
N SER A 221 -11.86 -9.03 4.74
CA SER A 221 -12.35 -8.73 3.39
C SER A 221 -11.80 -7.42 2.83
N GLY A 222 -11.01 -6.65 3.60
CA GLY A 222 -10.48 -5.35 3.19
C GLY A 222 -11.50 -4.21 3.29
N THR A 223 -12.47 -4.35 4.20
CA THR A 223 -13.54 -3.38 4.50
C THR A 223 -13.48 -2.95 5.97
N ASP A 224 -14.46 -2.16 6.42
CA ASP A 224 -14.59 -1.73 7.82
C ASP A 224 -13.28 -1.20 8.42
N ILE A 225 -12.67 -0.25 7.71
CA ILE A 225 -11.40 0.37 8.05
C ILE A 225 -11.63 1.38 9.15
N ALA A 226 -10.88 1.24 10.23
CA ALA A 226 -10.89 2.13 11.36
C ALA A 226 -9.46 2.59 11.69
N TRP A 227 -9.40 3.82 12.19
CA TRP A 227 -8.21 4.45 12.71
C TRP A 227 -8.38 4.72 14.19
N HIS A 228 -7.38 4.39 14.98
CA HIS A 228 -7.52 4.38 16.43
C HIS A 228 -7.22 5.71 17.15
N SER A 229 -7.27 6.83 16.40
CA SER A 229 -7.64 8.17 16.88
C SER A 229 -9.16 8.39 16.73
N PRO A 230 -9.94 7.66 17.50
CA PRO A 230 -11.15 6.87 17.12
C PRO A 230 -12.00 7.35 15.93
N ASN A 231 -11.61 7.02 14.69
CA ASN A 231 -12.36 7.33 13.48
C ASN A 231 -12.68 6.08 12.64
N VAL A 232 -13.91 6.00 12.12
CA VAL A 232 -14.24 5.05 11.04
C VAL A 232 -13.81 5.71 9.74
N ILE A 233 -12.84 5.13 9.05
CA ILE A 233 -12.27 5.69 7.82
C ILE A 233 -13.12 5.33 6.61
N SER A 234 -13.52 4.06 6.50
CA SER A 234 -14.38 3.60 5.41
C SER A 234 -15.02 2.27 5.76
N ARG A 235 -16.25 2.06 5.29
CA ARG A 235 -16.90 0.73 5.29
C ARG A 235 -16.71 0.00 3.96
N ASP A 236 -16.23 0.70 2.94
CA ASP A 236 -16.07 0.16 1.59
C ASP A 236 -14.81 -0.68 1.47
N ALA A 237 -14.75 -1.47 0.40
CA ALA A 237 -13.55 -2.20 0.05
C ALA A 237 -12.44 -1.23 -0.38
N SER A 238 -11.25 -1.44 0.17
CA SER A 238 -10.05 -0.70 -0.18
C SER A 238 -8.89 -1.67 -0.43
N ARG A 239 -9.09 -2.66 -1.31
CA ARG A 239 -8.03 -3.61 -1.67
C ARG A 239 -7.05 -2.96 -2.63
N LEU A 240 -5.83 -3.50 -2.74
CA LEU A 240 -4.81 -2.97 -3.64
C LEU A 240 -5.27 -2.99 -5.10
N SER A 241 -5.93 -4.07 -5.53
CA SER A 241 -6.56 -4.14 -6.86
C SER A 241 -7.58 -3.02 -7.07
N ASP A 242 -8.48 -2.81 -6.11
CA ASP A 242 -9.55 -1.80 -6.17
C ASP A 242 -8.96 -0.38 -6.22
N GLN A 243 -7.88 -0.11 -5.48
CA GLN A 243 -7.18 1.18 -5.52
C GLN A 243 -6.47 1.42 -6.84
N LEU A 244 -5.77 0.41 -7.39
CA LEU A 244 -5.12 0.53 -8.70
C LEU A 244 -6.14 0.79 -9.82
N VAL A 245 -7.31 0.14 -9.78
CA VAL A 245 -8.42 0.43 -10.71
C VAL A 245 -8.80 1.91 -10.63
N ARG A 246 -9.02 2.42 -9.41
CA ARG A 246 -9.43 3.81 -9.19
C ARG A 246 -8.42 4.78 -9.75
N ILE A 247 -7.13 4.55 -9.45
CA ILE A 247 -6.02 5.39 -9.93
C ILE A 247 -5.97 5.43 -11.45
N LEU A 248 -6.05 4.27 -12.10
CA LEU A 248 -6.01 4.19 -13.57
C LEU A 248 -7.25 4.82 -14.23
N ASN A 249 -8.40 4.81 -13.54
CA ASN A 249 -9.63 5.43 -14.03
C ASN A 249 -9.69 6.94 -13.78
N THR A 250 -8.88 7.49 -12.86
CA THR A 250 -8.90 8.94 -12.55
C THR A 250 -8.20 9.82 -13.61
N ASN A 251 -7.62 9.23 -14.66
CA ASN A 251 -6.85 9.93 -15.69
C ASN A 251 -5.78 10.89 -15.11
N SER A 252 -5.13 10.47 -14.01
CA SER A 252 -4.16 11.28 -13.25
C SER A 252 -2.77 11.38 -13.91
N TRP A 253 -2.71 11.21 -15.23
CA TRP A 253 -1.46 11.31 -16.00
C TRP A 253 -0.89 12.72 -15.88
N THR A 254 0.31 12.80 -15.33
CA THR A 254 1.01 14.07 -15.13
C THR A 254 2.28 14.07 -15.98
N PRO A 255 2.61 15.16 -16.71
CA PRO A 255 3.89 15.27 -17.38
C PRO A 255 5.04 15.08 -16.38
N ILE A 256 6.04 14.26 -16.72
CA ILE A 256 7.13 13.89 -15.80
C ILE A 256 7.84 15.13 -15.23
N GLU A 257 8.10 16.13 -16.08
CA GLU A 257 8.68 17.41 -15.68
C GLU A 257 7.82 18.16 -14.67
N SER A 258 6.49 18.21 -14.90
CA SER A 258 5.57 18.90 -14.00
C SER A 258 5.53 18.24 -12.63
N TYR A 259 5.57 16.90 -12.59
CA TYR A 259 5.63 16.17 -11.34
C TYR A 259 6.95 16.40 -10.59
N TRP A 260 8.09 16.41 -11.30
CA TRP A 260 9.38 16.71 -10.69
C TRP A 260 9.42 18.12 -10.07
N ARG A 261 8.87 19.12 -10.78
CA ARG A 261 8.76 20.50 -10.26
C ARG A 261 7.89 20.57 -9.01
N LEU A 262 6.76 19.86 -8.98
CA LEU A 262 5.92 19.80 -7.78
C LEU A 262 6.67 19.24 -6.56
N LEU A 263 7.48 18.21 -6.76
CA LEU A 263 8.28 17.65 -5.67
C LEU A 263 9.28 18.67 -5.11
N LEU A 264 9.87 19.50 -5.96
CA LEU A 264 10.75 20.60 -5.55
C LEU A 264 9.97 21.69 -4.80
N GLU A 265 8.83 22.10 -5.32
CA GLU A 265 7.97 23.13 -4.71
C GLU A 265 7.41 22.73 -3.34
N GLN A 266 7.23 21.43 -3.10
CA GLN A 266 6.74 20.90 -1.83
C GLN A 266 7.86 20.53 -0.84
N ASP A 267 9.10 20.91 -1.14
CA ASP A 267 10.30 20.54 -0.36
C ASP A 267 10.38 19.02 -0.07
N LEU A 268 9.92 18.20 -1.02
CA LEU A 268 9.99 16.74 -0.96
C LEU A 268 11.31 16.22 -1.54
N VAL A 269 11.91 17.00 -2.43
CA VAL A 269 13.25 16.78 -3.00
C VAL A 269 14.02 18.10 -3.00
N SER A 270 15.34 18.02 -2.95
CA SER A 270 16.24 19.17 -3.05
C SER A 270 16.84 19.28 -4.45
N ASN A 271 17.27 20.48 -4.85
CA ASN A 271 18.00 20.65 -6.12
C ASN A 271 19.30 19.82 -6.18
N SER A 272 19.90 19.48 -5.03
CA SER A 272 21.05 18.56 -4.96
C SER A 272 20.70 17.09 -5.25
N ASP A 273 19.41 16.74 -5.23
CA ASP A 273 18.95 15.40 -5.59
C ASP A 273 18.85 15.21 -7.12
N ALA A 274 18.85 16.31 -7.89
CA ALA A 274 19.00 16.24 -9.35
C ALA A 274 20.41 15.75 -9.70
N GLY A 275 20.52 14.83 -10.67
CA GLY A 275 21.84 14.41 -11.19
C GLY A 275 22.51 15.50 -12.03
N ASP A 276 23.76 15.27 -12.44
CA ASP A 276 24.52 16.14 -13.35
C ASP A 276 23.79 16.41 -14.68
N ASN A 277 22.79 15.58 -15.01
CA ASN A 277 21.94 15.73 -16.18
C ASN A 277 20.53 16.21 -15.76
N SER A 278 20.44 17.47 -15.32
CA SER A 278 19.25 18.09 -14.72
C SER A 278 17.97 18.06 -15.58
N GLN A 279 18.10 17.80 -16.88
CA GLN A 279 16.97 17.68 -17.81
C GLN A 279 16.38 16.27 -17.91
N ASN A 280 17.05 15.24 -17.36
CA ASN A 280 16.49 13.87 -17.35
C ASN A 280 15.59 13.67 -16.12
N PHE A 281 14.36 14.19 -16.20
CA PHE A 281 13.40 14.17 -15.09
C PHE A 281 13.01 12.75 -14.65
N LEU A 282 12.94 11.79 -15.59
CA LEU A 282 12.65 10.39 -15.24
C LEU A 282 13.79 9.77 -14.42
N TYR A 283 15.04 10.00 -14.81
CA TYR A 283 16.20 9.57 -14.03
C TYR A 283 16.21 10.18 -12.63
N ASN A 284 15.88 11.47 -12.52
CA ASN A 284 15.77 12.15 -11.22
C ASN A 284 14.67 11.52 -10.35
N LEU A 285 13.50 11.21 -10.91
CA LEU A 285 12.43 10.49 -10.18
C LEU A 285 12.88 9.10 -9.71
N GLN A 286 13.59 8.34 -10.55
CA GLN A 286 14.10 7.03 -10.17
C GLN A 286 15.12 7.12 -9.04
N ARG A 287 16.05 8.08 -9.10
CA ARG A 287 17.04 8.34 -8.04
C ARG A 287 16.32 8.72 -6.75
N PHE A 288 15.35 9.63 -6.82
CA PHE A 288 14.53 10.00 -5.69
C PHE A 288 13.81 8.80 -5.07
N GLY A 289 13.19 7.93 -5.88
CA GLY A 289 12.54 6.71 -5.40
C GLY A 289 13.49 5.78 -4.64
N ARG A 290 14.76 5.67 -5.06
CA ARG A 290 15.79 4.92 -4.34
C ARG A 290 16.11 5.55 -3.00
N THR A 291 16.38 6.86 -2.97
CA THR A 291 16.66 7.60 -1.73
C THR A 291 15.49 7.53 -0.74
N LEU A 292 14.26 7.66 -1.23
CA LEU A 292 13.06 7.55 -0.42
C LEU A 292 12.93 6.16 0.21
N TYR A 293 13.22 5.11 -0.55
CA TYR A 293 13.23 3.73 -0.04
C TYR A 293 14.34 3.51 1.00
N GLU A 294 15.56 3.97 0.74
CA GLU A 294 16.70 3.84 1.66
C GLU A 294 16.46 4.55 2.99
N LYS A 295 15.91 5.77 2.95
CA LYS A 295 15.69 6.58 4.17
C LYS A 295 14.43 6.21 4.92
N HIS A 296 13.35 5.86 4.21
CA HIS A 296 12.01 5.78 4.80
C HIS A 296 11.28 4.47 4.55
N GLU A 297 11.87 3.54 3.80
CA GLU A 297 11.23 2.28 3.38
C GLU A 297 9.88 2.49 2.69
N ILE A 298 9.74 3.59 1.97
CA ILE A 298 8.60 3.88 1.10
C ILE A 298 9.03 3.55 -0.33
N ARG A 299 8.31 2.60 -0.95
CA ARG A 299 8.55 2.17 -2.33
C ARG A 299 7.83 3.09 -3.30
N GLN A 300 8.52 3.46 -4.37
CA GLN A 300 7.92 4.16 -5.50
C GLN A 300 7.60 3.15 -6.62
N LEU A 301 6.37 3.23 -7.13
CA LEU A 301 5.93 2.61 -8.36
C LEU A 301 5.56 3.73 -9.34
N LEU A 302 6.15 3.70 -10.52
CA LEU A 302 5.86 4.67 -11.59
C LEU A 302 5.14 3.93 -12.70
N ILE A 303 3.92 4.36 -13.01
CA ILE A 303 3.23 3.95 -14.24
C ILE A 303 3.56 5.00 -15.28
N LEU A 304 4.15 4.58 -16.40
CA LEU A 304 4.66 5.48 -17.43
C LEU A 304 3.83 5.34 -18.72
N SER A 305 3.68 6.44 -19.45
CA SER A 305 2.98 6.48 -20.73
C SER A 305 3.58 7.54 -21.66
N THR A 306 3.29 7.42 -22.96
CA THR A 306 3.64 8.45 -23.94
C THR A 306 2.47 9.40 -24.15
N LYS A 307 2.77 10.56 -24.71
CA LYS A 307 1.80 11.58 -25.06
C LYS A 307 0.73 11.06 -26.01
N GLU A 308 1.11 10.30 -27.04
CA GLU A 308 0.17 9.77 -28.03
C GLU A 308 -0.88 8.85 -27.39
N PHE A 309 -0.49 8.06 -26.39
CA PHE A 309 -1.41 7.17 -25.70
C PHE A 309 -2.38 7.92 -24.77
N VAL A 310 -1.91 8.98 -24.12
CA VAL A 310 -2.75 9.79 -23.22
C VAL A 310 -3.73 10.66 -24.02
N GLU A 311 -3.27 11.23 -25.14
CA GLU A 311 -4.09 12.11 -26.00
C GLU A 311 -5.08 11.36 -26.91
N SER A 312 -4.92 10.05 -27.09
CA SER A 312 -5.82 9.21 -27.90
C SER A 312 -7.01 8.63 -27.12
N LYS A 313 -7.10 8.87 -25.81
CA LYS A 313 -8.22 8.51 -24.94
C LYS A 313 -9.18 9.67 -24.72
#